data_AF-A0A929XUF5-F1
#
_entry.id   AF-A0A929XUF5-F1
#
_cell.length_a   1.000
_cell.length_b   1.000
_cell.length_c   1.000
_cell.angle_alpha   90.00
_cell.angle_beta   90.00
_cell.angle_gamma   90.00
#
_symmetry.space_group_name_H-M   'P 1'
#
loop_
_entity.id
_entity.type
_entity.pdbx_description
1 polymer ?
#
loop_
_entity_poly.entity_id
_entity_poly.type
_entity_poly.pdbx_seq_one_letter_code
_entity_poly.pdbx_strand_id
1 'polypeptide(L)'
;MSRDIRNISEKGFLQFAQEAEASALSDTFWRVTLPQNLETTSVNSPAFNTFLAAQDYLKSSSMLMKGTMISDLITISGDVHHIFPKAYLQKNGVDAKGRYNQVANYTYLDTQVNKAISDDAPCITNRFEPMTMQNILRYNRRYDNLLIRTKSNRMIRK
;
A
#
# COMPACT_ATOMS: atom_id res chain seq x y z
N MET A 1 -7.00 38.05 -5.62
CA MET A 1 -7.24 37.19 -4.44
C MET A 1 -7.90 35.91 -4.94
N SER A 2 -7.29 34.75 -4.70
CA SER A 2 -7.81 33.47 -5.20
C SER A 2 -9.18 33.15 -4.58
N ARG A 3 -9.98 32.36 -5.29
CA ARG A 3 -11.34 31.96 -4.87
C ARG A 3 -11.34 31.32 -3.48
N ASP A 4 -10.33 30.51 -3.19
CA ASP A 4 -10.21 29.82 -1.91
C ASP A 4 -9.95 30.78 -0.75
N ILE A 5 -9.12 31.81 -0.94
CA ILE A 5 -8.85 32.80 0.10
C ILE A 5 -10.11 33.59 0.45
N ARG A 6 -10.95 33.92 -0.55
CA ARG A 6 -12.26 34.57 -0.30
C ARG A 6 -13.19 33.64 0.47
N ASN A 7 -13.32 32.40 0.03
CA ASN A 7 -14.19 31.42 0.70
C ASN A 7 -13.76 31.17 2.16
N ILE A 8 -12.45 31.10 2.43
CA ILE A 8 -11.92 30.98 3.80
C ILE A 8 -12.28 32.21 4.63
N SER A 9 -12.17 33.42 4.07
CA SER A 9 -12.52 34.65 4.77
C SER A 9 -14.02 34.79 5.06
N GLU A 10 -14.88 34.28 4.18
CA GLU A 10 -16.34 34.39 4.29
C GLU A 10 -16.96 33.30 5.18
N LYS A 11 -16.52 32.05 5.03
CA LYS A 11 -17.10 30.88 5.71
C LYS A 11 -16.32 30.43 6.93
N GLY A 12 -15.09 30.91 7.09
CA GLY A 12 -14.13 30.38 8.04
C GLY A 12 -13.42 29.11 7.54
N PHE A 13 -12.22 28.87 8.05
CA PHE A 13 -11.35 27.79 7.59
C PHE A 13 -11.96 26.40 7.79
N LEU A 14 -12.57 26.12 8.95
CA LEU A 14 -13.09 24.78 9.26
C LEU A 14 -14.22 24.36 8.32
N GLN A 15 -15.17 25.26 8.05
CA GLN A 15 -16.27 24.98 7.12
C GLN A 15 -15.75 24.83 5.69
N PHE A 16 -14.85 25.71 5.25
CA PHE A 16 -14.20 25.58 3.95
C PHE A 16 -13.48 24.23 3.79
N ALA A 17 -12.70 23.81 4.80
CA ALA A 17 -11.97 22.54 4.77
C ALA A 17 -12.93 21.35 4.66
N GLN A 18 -14.00 21.33 5.46
CA GLN A 18 -15.00 20.25 5.42
C GLN A 18 -15.71 20.16 4.07
N GLU A 19 -16.11 21.30 3.48
CA GLU A 19 -16.73 21.35 2.15
C GLU A 19 -15.76 20.89 1.05
N ALA A 20 -14.50 21.33 1.13
CA ALA A 20 -13.45 20.95 0.20
C ALA A 20 -13.14 19.45 0.27
N GLU A 21 -13.01 18.88 1.47
CA GLU A 21 -12.79 17.46 1.69
C GLU A 21 -13.97 16.61 1.19
N ALA A 22 -15.21 16.99 1.52
CA ALA A 22 -16.40 16.26 1.07
C ALA A 22 -16.50 16.22 -0.47
N SER A 23 -16.09 17.30 -1.14
CA SER A 23 -16.05 17.37 -2.60
C SER A 23 -14.90 16.53 -3.20
N ALA A 24 -13.68 16.72 -2.68
CA ALA A 24 -12.47 16.10 -3.23
C ALA A 24 -12.35 14.59 -2.90
N LEU A 25 -12.80 14.18 -1.71
CA LEU A 25 -12.68 12.82 -1.17
C LEU A 25 -14.02 12.08 -1.19
N SER A 26 -14.82 12.33 -2.23
CA SER A 26 -16.09 11.62 -2.45
C SER A 26 -15.90 10.10 -2.65
N ASP A 27 -16.99 9.34 -2.61
CA ASP A 27 -16.95 7.89 -2.88
C ASP A 27 -16.30 7.53 -4.23
N THR A 28 -16.40 8.42 -5.22
CA THR A 28 -15.75 8.23 -6.52
C THR A 28 -14.24 8.32 -6.40
N PHE A 29 -13.72 9.24 -5.57
CA PHE A 29 -12.29 9.34 -5.31
C PHE A 29 -11.75 8.01 -4.77
N TRP A 30 -12.39 7.46 -3.73
CA TRP A 30 -11.93 6.22 -3.09
C TRP A 30 -12.06 4.99 -3.97
N ARG A 31 -13.12 4.88 -4.78
CA ARG A 31 -13.38 3.69 -5.60
C ARG A 31 -12.72 3.70 -6.97
N VAL A 32 -12.40 4.88 -7.51
CA VAL A 32 -11.93 5.03 -8.90
C VAL A 32 -10.60 5.78 -8.94
N THR A 33 -10.58 7.03 -8.47
CA THR A 33 -9.43 7.92 -8.63
C THR A 33 -8.20 7.42 -7.87
N LEU A 34 -8.35 7.04 -6.60
CA LEU A 34 -7.25 6.56 -5.79
C LEU A 34 -6.65 5.25 -6.34
N PRO A 35 -7.44 4.20 -6.66
CA PRO A 35 -6.92 3.02 -7.32
C PRO A 35 -6.12 3.33 -8.60
N GLN A 36 -6.61 4.25 -9.44
CA GLN A 36 -5.90 4.68 -10.65
C GLN A 36 -4.58 5.41 -10.32
N ASN A 37 -4.58 6.28 -9.30
CA ASN A 37 -3.37 6.95 -8.85
C ASN A 37 -2.29 5.99 -8.32
N LEU A 38 -2.68 4.78 -7.91
CA LEU A 38 -1.78 3.72 -7.46
C LEU A 38 -1.29 2.82 -8.62
N GLU A 39 -1.87 2.95 -9.82
CA GLU A 39 -1.43 2.27 -11.05
C GLU A 39 -0.19 2.96 -11.67
N THR A 40 0.86 3.09 -10.87
CA THR A 40 2.14 3.67 -11.28
C THR A 40 3.28 2.90 -10.65
N THR A 41 4.47 2.96 -11.25
CA THR A 41 5.67 2.35 -10.69
C THR A 41 6.52 3.34 -9.89
N SER A 42 6.12 4.62 -9.87
CA SER A 42 6.89 5.70 -9.23
C SER A 42 6.75 5.65 -7.72
N VAL A 43 7.88 5.41 -7.04
CA VAL A 43 7.98 5.50 -5.57
C VAL A 43 7.79 6.94 -5.06
N ASN A 44 7.90 7.95 -5.94
CA ASN A 44 7.62 9.34 -5.61
C ASN A 44 6.18 9.77 -5.94
N SER A 45 5.27 8.80 -6.16
CA SER A 45 3.88 9.13 -6.46
C SER A 45 3.23 9.83 -5.26
N PRO A 46 2.41 10.88 -5.49
CA PRO A 46 1.74 11.58 -4.41
C PRO A 46 0.89 10.63 -3.55
N ALA A 47 0.17 9.68 -4.16
CA ALA A 47 -0.65 8.71 -3.45
C ALA A 47 0.18 7.82 -2.50
N PHE A 48 1.36 7.36 -2.92
CA PHE A 48 2.24 6.56 -2.07
C PHE A 48 2.83 7.37 -0.93
N ASN A 49 3.31 8.58 -1.23
CA ASN A 49 3.90 9.45 -0.21
C ASN A 49 2.86 9.87 0.83
N THR A 50 1.61 10.14 0.42
CA THR A 50 0.50 10.38 1.34
C THR A 50 0.20 9.15 2.20
N PHE A 51 0.27 7.94 1.64
CA PHE A 51 0.10 6.71 2.41
C PHE A 51 1.21 6.53 3.47
N LEU A 52 2.48 6.75 3.11
CA LEU A 52 3.60 6.69 4.05
C LEU A 52 3.48 7.76 5.14
N ALA A 53 3.11 9.00 4.77
CA ALA A 53 2.87 10.08 5.72
C ALA A 53 1.72 9.76 6.69
N ALA A 54 0.63 9.14 6.20
CA ALA A 54 -0.46 8.69 7.05
C ALA A 54 -0.01 7.59 8.03
N GLN A 55 0.85 6.67 7.59
CA GLN A 55 1.41 5.63 8.48
C GLN A 55 2.30 6.22 9.58
N ASP A 56 3.12 7.23 9.27
CA ASP A 56 3.91 7.96 10.28
C ASP A 56 3.00 8.74 11.25
N TYR A 57 2.00 9.45 10.72
CA TYR A 57 1.03 10.17 11.55
C TYR A 57 0.31 9.24 12.52
N LEU A 58 -0.11 8.05 12.05
CA LEU A 58 -0.77 7.03 12.86
C LEU A 58 0.19 6.17 13.69
N LYS A 59 1.50 6.45 13.67
CA LYS A 59 2.55 5.69 14.37
C LYS A 59 2.47 4.18 14.13
N SER A 60 2.24 3.84 12.86
CA SER A 60 2.12 2.46 12.40
C SER A 60 3.48 1.78 12.26
N SER A 61 3.55 0.51 12.66
CA SER A 61 4.70 -0.35 12.34
C SER A 61 4.70 -0.77 10.88
N SER A 62 5.89 -1.09 10.36
CA SER A 62 6.03 -1.69 9.04
C SER A 62 5.29 -3.02 8.95
N MET A 63 4.67 -3.23 7.78
CA MET A 63 3.78 -4.35 7.52
C MET A 63 4.43 -5.73 7.72
N LEU A 64 5.74 -5.85 7.45
CA LEU A 64 6.48 -7.12 7.55
C LEU A 64 7.49 -7.14 8.71
N MET A 65 7.56 -6.08 9.52
CA MET A 65 8.51 -5.94 10.62
C MET A 65 7.79 -5.54 11.91
N LYS A 66 7.67 -6.49 12.84
CA LYS A 66 7.05 -6.24 14.14
C LYS A 66 7.95 -5.31 14.96
N GLY A 67 7.39 -4.18 15.41
CA GLY A 67 8.07 -3.23 16.31
C GLY A 67 8.95 -2.19 15.63
N THR A 68 9.06 -2.19 14.30
CA THR A 68 9.78 -1.14 13.56
C THR A 68 8.80 -0.14 13.00
N MET A 69 8.91 1.13 13.37
CA MET A 69 7.99 2.16 12.90
C MET A 69 8.33 2.60 11.48
N ILE A 70 7.31 2.96 10.70
CA ILE A 70 7.50 3.53 9.36
C ILE A 70 8.31 4.84 9.43
N SER A 71 8.16 5.63 10.50
CA SER A 71 8.96 6.83 10.77
C SER A 71 10.46 6.56 10.79
N ASP A 72 10.86 5.46 11.44
CA ASP A 72 12.25 5.06 11.58
C ASP A 72 12.81 4.60 10.23
N LEU A 73 11.99 3.88 9.46
CA LEU A 73 12.38 3.44 8.13
C LEU A 73 12.54 4.62 7.15
N ILE A 74 11.67 5.63 7.22
CA ILE A 74 11.79 6.83 6.37
C ILE A 74 13.06 7.63 6.70
N THR A 75 13.44 7.69 7.98
CA THR A 75 14.54 8.56 8.45
C THR A 75 15.92 7.88 8.45
N ILE A 76 15.99 6.56 8.65
CA ILE A 76 17.26 5.84 8.79
C ILE A 76 17.72 5.26 7.45
N SER A 77 17.07 4.21 6.94
CA SER A 77 17.48 3.47 5.73
C SER A 77 16.43 2.44 5.26
N GLY A 78 15.18 2.87 5.12
CA GLY A 78 14.11 2.03 4.57
C GLY A 78 14.20 1.93 3.05
N ASP A 79 13.78 0.77 2.53
CA ASP A 79 13.72 0.46 1.11
C ASP A 79 12.34 -0.11 0.74
N VAL A 80 11.99 0.06 -0.53
CA VAL A 80 10.72 -0.42 -1.08
C VAL A 80 10.83 -1.92 -1.37
N HIS A 81 9.88 -2.68 -0.83
CA HIS A 81 9.72 -4.10 -1.09
C HIS A 81 8.36 -4.38 -1.75
N HIS A 82 8.31 -5.43 -2.56
CA HIS A 82 7.06 -5.88 -3.16
C HIS A 82 6.31 -6.77 -2.17
N ILE A 83 5.07 -6.42 -1.82
CA ILE A 83 4.22 -7.24 -0.94
C ILE A 83 4.07 -8.65 -1.52
N PHE A 84 3.86 -8.74 -2.83
CA PHE A 84 3.96 -9.97 -3.61
C PHE A 84 5.21 -9.90 -4.49
N PRO A 85 6.25 -10.71 -4.21
CA PRO A 85 7.48 -10.68 -5.00
C PRO A 85 7.24 -10.97 -6.47
N LYS A 86 8.06 -10.36 -7.32
CA LYS A 86 7.95 -10.47 -8.77
C LYS A 86 7.97 -11.92 -9.24
N ALA A 87 8.93 -12.71 -8.77
CA ALA A 87 9.06 -14.11 -9.17
C ALA A 87 7.82 -14.94 -8.79
N TYR A 88 7.19 -14.63 -7.65
CA TYR A 88 5.94 -15.24 -7.23
C TYR A 88 4.79 -14.87 -8.17
N LEU A 89 4.66 -13.59 -8.53
CA LEU A 89 3.62 -13.11 -9.44
C LEU A 89 3.73 -13.71 -10.85
N GLN A 90 4.94 -13.78 -11.40
CA GLN A 90 5.19 -14.38 -12.72
C GLN A 90 4.84 -15.88 -12.72
N LYS A 91 5.26 -16.64 -11.71
CA LYS A 91 4.90 -18.06 -11.55
C LYS A 91 3.38 -18.30 -11.47
N ASN A 92 2.60 -17.28 -11.10
CA ASN A 92 1.15 -17.33 -11.00
C ASN A 92 0.42 -16.65 -12.17
N GLY A 93 1.11 -16.35 -13.28
CA GLY A 93 0.52 -15.83 -14.52
C GLY A 93 0.33 -14.32 -14.56
N VAL A 94 1.07 -13.56 -13.74
CA VAL A 94 1.11 -12.09 -13.80
C VAL A 94 2.45 -11.65 -14.37
N ASP A 95 2.54 -11.66 -15.70
CA ASP A 95 3.81 -11.41 -16.41
C ASP A 95 3.99 -9.95 -16.87
N ALA A 96 2.91 -9.18 -16.86
CA ALA A 96 2.96 -7.77 -17.24
C ALA A 96 3.73 -6.95 -16.20
N LYS A 97 4.85 -6.34 -16.61
CA LYS A 97 5.70 -5.50 -15.74
C LYS A 97 4.94 -4.40 -15.03
N GLY A 98 4.01 -3.77 -15.73
CA GLY A 98 3.15 -2.72 -15.18
C GLY A 98 2.17 -3.22 -14.11
N ARG A 99 2.03 -4.54 -13.89
CA ARG A 99 1.16 -5.10 -12.85
C ARG A 99 1.91 -5.44 -11.56
N TYR A 100 3.10 -6.05 -11.67
CA TYR A 100 3.85 -6.43 -10.48
C TYR A 100 4.64 -5.26 -9.86
N ASN A 101 5.06 -4.27 -10.66
CA ASN A 101 5.78 -3.08 -10.19
C ASN A 101 4.85 -1.91 -9.76
N GLN A 102 3.58 -2.17 -9.46
CA GLN A 102 2.68 -1.09 -9.06
C GLN A 102 2.95 -0.68 -7.61
N VAL A 103 2.81 0.61 -7.35
CA VAL A 103 2.81 1.19 -6.00
C VAL A 103 1.83 0.48 -5.06
N ALA A 104 0.68 0.03 -5.58
CA ALA A 104 -0.27 -0.78 -4.81
C ALA A 104 0.32 -2.10 -4.25
N ASN A 105 1.43 -2.57 -4.81
CA ASN A 105 2.18 -3.75 -4.39
C ASN A 105 3.43 -3.38 -3.58
N TYR A 106 3.60 -2.13 -3.12
CA TYR A 106 4.79 -1.70 -2.38
C TYR A 106 4.55 -1.61 -0.88
N THR A 107 5.59 -1.94 -0.12
CA THR A 107 5.69 -1.71 1.33
C THR A 107 7.09 -1.23 1.66
N TYR A 108 7.26 -0.56 2.79
CA TYR A 108 8.56 -0.09 3.28
C TYR A 108 9.14 -1.07 4.29
N LEU A 109 10.41 -1.44 4.12
CA LEU A 109 11.16 -2.34 5.01
C LEU A 109 12.55 -1.78 5.33
N ASP A 110 13.14 -2.25 6.41
CA ASP A 110 14.58 -2.09 6.61
C ASP A 110 15.34 -2.79 5.48
N THR A 111 16.42 -2.17 5.03
CA THR A 111 17.25 -2.66 3.91
C THR A 111 17.80 -4.08 4.16
N GLN A 112 18.18 -4.43 5.39
CA GLN A 112 18.70 -5.77 5.70
C GLN A 112 17.58 -6.81 5.65
N VAL A 113 16.40 -6.46 6.16
CA VAL A 113 15.22 -7.33 6.10
C VAL A 113 14.74 -7.51 4.66
N ASN A 114 14.76 -6.45 3.85
CA ASN A 114 14.43 -6.51 2.42
C ASN A 114 15.30 -7.57 1.70
N LYS A 115 16.61 -7.54 1.94
CA LYS A 115 17.55 -8.54 1.39
C LYS A 115 17.28 -9.97 1.89
N ALA A 116 16.88 -10.11 3.15
CA ALA A 116 16.62 -11.42 3.75
C ALA A 116 15.32 -12.08 3.25
N ILE A 117 14.28 -11.29 2.94
CA ILE A 117 12.98 -11.82 2.46
C ILE A 117 13.04 -12.28 1.00
N SER A 118 13.84 -11.60 0.16
CA SER A 118 14.06 -12.00 -1.23
C SER A 118 12.74 -12.26 -2.00
N ASP A 119 12.58 -13.43 -2.63
CA ASP A 119 11.41 -13.84 -3.41
C ASP A 119 10.41 -14.72 -2.64
N ASP A 120 10.50 -14.75 -1.31
CA ASP A 120 9.65 -15.61 -0.49
C ASP A 120 8.17 -15.24 -0.61
N ALA A 121 7.32 -16.26 -0.74
CA ALA A 121 5.89 -16.02 -0.85
C ALA A 121 5.37 -15.30 0.41
N PRO A 122 4.39 -14.38 0.28
CA PRO A 122 3.82 -13.66 1.41
C PRO A 122 3.00 -14.56 2.37
N CYS A 123 3.06 -15.88 2.27
CA CYS A 123 2.55 -16.79 3.30
C CYS A 123 3.66 -17.59 4.00
N ILE A 124 4.88 -17.55 3.47
CA ILE A 124 6.05 -18.28 3.97
C ILE A 124 6.84 -17.41 4.95
N THR A 125 6.87 -16.09 4.77
CA THR A 125 7.48 -15.22 5.79
C THR A 125 6.62 -15.31 7.05
N ASN A 126 6.95 -16.24 7.95
CA ASN A 126 6.28 -16.58 9.22
C ASN A 126 6.21 -15.39 10.24
N ARG A 127 6.32 -14.15 9.76
CA ARG A 127 6.28 -12.88 10.50
C ARG A 127 4.93 -12.16 10.40
N PHE A 128 3.91 -12.77 9.79
CA PHE A 128 2.59 -12.12 9.67
C PHE A 128 1.75 -12.28 10.92
N GLU A 129 1.24 -11.17 11.45
CA GLU A 129 -0.02 -11.19 12.17
C GLU A 129 -1.14 -11.53 11.16
N PRO A 130 -2.08 -12.44 11.46
CA PRO A 130 -3.18 -12.80 10.55
C PRO A 130 -4.00 -11.60 10.02
N MET A 131 -3.99 -10.49 10.76
CA MET A 131 -4.67 -9.24 10.39
C MET A 131 -3.96 -8.44 9.28
N THR A 132 -2.62 -8.43 9.21
CA THR A 132 -1.93 -7.70 8.12
C THR A 132 -2.21 -8.32 6.77
N MET A 133 -2.28 -9.66 6.69
CA MET A 133 -2.58 -10.34 5.44
C MET A 133 -4.02 -10.09 4.95
N GLN A 134 -5.01 -10.05 5.84
CA GLN A 134 -6.39 -9.70 5.47
C GLN A 134 -6.52 -8.24 4.99
N ASN A 135 -5.79 -7.32 5.62
CA ASN A 135 -5.80 -5.89 5.24
C ASN A 135 -5.10 -5.66 3.89
N ILE A 136 -4.00 -6.35 3.62
CA ILE A 136 -3.33 -6.35 2.31
C ILE A 136 -4.30 -6.81 1.22
N LEU A 137 -5.01 -7.92 1.43
CA LEU A 137 -5.96 -8.47 0.45
C LEU A 137 -7.17 -7.56 0.22
N ARG A 138 -7.69 -6.95 1.31
CA ARG A 138 -8.78 -5.98 1.21
C ARG A 138 -8.38 -4.73 0.42
N TYR A 139 -7.13 -4.29 0.56
CA TYR A 139 -6.55 -3.20 -0.23
C TYR A 139 -6.31 -3.62 -1.69
N ASN A 140 -5.95 -4.88 -1.91
CA ASN A 140 -5.60 -5.46 -3.19
C ASN A 140 -6.68 -6.44 -3.70
N ARG A 141 -7.94 -5.97 -3.84
CA ARG A 141 -9.09 -6.76 -4.37
C ARG A 141 -8.82 -7.48 -5.70
N ARG A 142 -7.80 -7.04 -6.45
CA ARG A 142 -7.34 -7.67 -7.70
C ARG A 142 -6.51 -8.95 -7.51
N TYR A 143 -6.06 -9.24 -6.28
CA TYR A 143 -5.22 -10.39 -5.95
C TYR A 143 -5.94 -11.45 -5.09
N ASP A 144 -7.23 -11.27 -4.77
CA ASP A 144 -8.04 -12.22 -3.99
C ASP A 144 -8.01 -13.65 -4.58
N ASN A 145 -7.94 -13.77 -5.91
CA ASN A 145 -7.90 -15.05 -6.61
C ASN A 145 -6.54 -15.79 -6.50
N LEU A 146 -5.45 -15.14 -6.09
CA LEU A 146 -4.13 -15.79 -6.00
C LEU A 146 -3.97 -16.70 -4.77
N LEU A 147 -4.71 -16.45 -3.68
CA LEU A 147 -4.65 -17.28 -2.47
C LEU A 147 -5.53 -18.54 -2.53
N ILE A 148 -6.60 -18.53 -3.31
CA ILE A 148 -7.47 -19.70 -3.47
C ILE A 148 -6.68 -20.84 -4.14
N ARG A 149 -5.79 -20.52 -5.09
CA ARG A 149 -4.92 -21.49 -5.75
C ARG A 149 -3.87 -22.10 -4.82
N THR A 150 -3.35 -21.37 -3.84
CA THR A 150 -2.33 -21.90 -2.90
C THR A 150 -2.93 -22.84 -1.85
N LYS A 151 -4.16 -22.57 -1.36
CA LYS A 151 -4.88 -23.52 -0.50
C LYS A 151 -5.27 -24.80 -1.24
N SER A 152 -5.70 -24.69 -2.50
CA SER A 152 -6.06 -25.85 -3.32
C SER A 152 -4.83 -26.72 -3.66
N ASN A 153 -3.69 -26.12 -4.02
CA ASN A 153 -2.45 -26.88 -4.30
C ASN A 153 -1.81 -27.54 -3.07
N ARG A 154 -2.09 -27.07 -1.84
CA ARG A 154 -1.65 -27.75 -0.61
C ARG A 154 -2.53 -28.95 -0.23
N MET A 155 -3.79 -28.99 -0.68
CA MET A 155 -4.70 -30.11 -0.41
C MET A 155 -4.47 -31.31 -1.35
N ILE A 156 -3.78 -31.10 -2.47
CA ILE A 156 -3.50 -32.14 -3.49
C ILE A 156 -2.12 -32.81 -3.27
N ARG A 157 -1.33 -32.33 -2.30
CA ARG A 157 -0.06 -32.95 -1.89
C ARG A 157 -0.10 -33.39 -0.42
N LYS A 158 -0.90 -34.40 -0.14
CA LYS A 158 -0.73 -35.34 0.99
C LYS A 158 -0.98 -36.74 0.49
#